data_AF-A0A4Q3XPY0-F1
#
_entry.id   AF-A0A4Q3XPY0-F1
#
_cell.length_a   1.000
_cell.length_b   1.000
_cell.length_c   1.000
_cell.angle_alpha   90.00
_cell.angle_beta   90.00
_cell.angle_gamma   90.00
#
_symmetry.space_group_name_H-M   'P 1'
#
loop_
_entity.id
_entity.type
_entity.pdbx_description
1 polymer ?
#
loop_
_entity_poly.entity_id
_entity_poly.type
_entity_poly.pdbx_seq_one_letter_code
_entity_poly.pdbx_strand_id
1 'polypeptide(L)'
;MTSSSAITDRGTQYARDVLAGKFIAGPHVRNACRRHLDDLEFGGARGLVYSVEKAERVLRFFETKLRLNGGQFEGKPFLLHPSQAFKLSCLFGWLRTDGTRRFRRAYI
;
A
#
# COMPACT_ATOMS: atom_id res chain seq x y z
N MET A 1 -16.10 23.67 -6.80
CA MET A 1 -14.75 23.25 -7.22
C MET A 1 -14.43 21.93 -6.56
N THR A 2 -14.66 20.81 -7.25
CA THR A 2 -14.24 19.48 -6.78
C THR A 2 -12.73 19.40 -6.93
N SER A 3 -12.01 19.52 -5.81
CA SER A 3 -10.57 19.31 -5.77
C SER A 3 -10.28 17.89 -6.27
N SER A 4 -9.63 17.77 -7.43
CA SER A 4 -8.98 16.54 -7.85
C SER A 4 -7.86 16.28 -6.87
N SER A 5 -8.14 15.50 -5.82
CA SER A 5 -7.10 15.04 -4.90
C SER A 5 -6.11 14.22 -5.73
N ALA A 6 -4.89 14.73 -5.87
CA ALA A 6 -3.82 14.05 -6.58
C ALA A 6 -3.66 12.63 -5.99
N ILE A 7 -3.77 11.61 -6.84
CA ILE A 7 -3.53 10.23 -6.44
C ILE A 7 -2.09 10.14 -5.92
N THR A 8 -1.95 10.00 -4.61
CA THR A 8 -0.65 9.92 -3.95
C THR A 8 -0.27 8.46 -3.80
N ASP A 9 0.85 8.02 -4.36
CA ASP A 9 1.31 6.63 -4.23
C ASP A 9 1.98 6.38 -2.88
N ARG A 10 1.16 6.28 -1.82
CA ARG A 10 1.62 6.11 -0.44
C ARG A 10 2.42 4.82 -0.24
N GLY A 11 2.10 3.77 -0.99
CA GLY A 11 2.81 2.49 -0.94
C GLY A 11 4.25 2.63 -1.42
N THR A 12 4.45 3.18 -2.62
CA THR A 12 5.79 3.40 -3.16
C THR A 12 6.57 4.42 -2.33
N GLN A 13 5.92 5.46 -1.83
CA GLN A 13 6.56 6.45 -0.96
C GLN A 13 7.11 5.81 0.32
N TYR A 14 6.33 4.98 1.01
CA TYR A 14 6.80 4.26 2.19
C TYR A 14 8.00 3.35 1.86
N ALA A 15 7.97 2.66 0.72
CA ALA A 15 9.07 1.80 0.31
C ALA A 15 10.38 2.57 0.12
N ARG A 16 10.31 3.76 -0.51
CA ARG A 16 11.46 4.67 -0.64
C ARG A 16 11.94 5.16 0.72
N ASP A 17 11.03 5.58 1.59
CA ASP A 17 11.38 6.14 2.91
C ASP A 17 12.01 5.08 3.83
N VAL A 18 11.55 3.83 3.79
CA VAL A 18 12.19 2.71 4.51
C VAL A 18 13.61 2.46 4.01
N LEU A 19 13.81 2.41 2.70
CA LEU A 19 15.13 2.14 2.12
C LEU A 19 16.09 3.33 2.26
N ALA A 20 15.56 4.55 2.39
CA ALA A 20 16.31 5.75 2.74
C ALA A 20 16.59 5.86 4.26
N GLY A 21 16.13 4.91 5.08
CA GLY A 21 16.38 4.90 6.52
C GLY A 21 15.51 5.86 7.35
N LYS A 22 14.49 6.50 6.76
CA LYS A 22 13.57 7.39 7.48
C LYS A 22 12.65 6.63 8.45
N PHE A 23 12.40 5.35 8.17
CA PHE A 23 11.69 4.45 9.07
C PHE A 23 12.61 3.30 9.50
N ILE A 24 12.69 3.06 10.81
CA ILE A 24 13.33 1.85 11.33
C ILE A 24 12.45 0.66 10.96
N ALA A 25 13.02 -0.28 10.20
CA ALA A 25 12.33 -1.45 9.71
C ALA A 25 13.25 -2.68 9.79
N GLY A 26 12.69 -3.83 10.14
CA GLY A 26 13.42 -5.11 10.13
C GLY A 26 13.76 -5.58 8.70
N PRO A 27 14.62 -6.61 8.56
CA PRO A 27 15.10 -7.08 7.25
C PRO A 27 13.97 -7.49 6.31
N HIS A 28 12.94 -8.16 6.81
CA HIS A 28 11.81 -8.59 5.96
C HIS A 28 10.98 -7.42 5.40
N VAL A 29 10.80 -6.35 6.17
CA VAL A 29 10.10 -5.15 5.71
C VAL A 29 10.95 -4.42 4.67
N ARG A 30 12.26 -4.26 4.91
CA ARG A 30 13.20 -3.68 3.93
C ARG A 30 13.20 -4.48 2.63
N ASN A 31 13.24 -5.81 2.70
CA ASN A 31 13.20 -6.69 1.53
C ASN A 31 11.86 -6.60 0.78
N ALA A 32 10.74 -6.44 1.50
CA ALA A 32 9.44 -6.21 0.87
C ALA A 32 9.40 -4.85 0.13
N CYS A 33 9.98 -3.81 0.72
CA CYS A 33 10.10 -2.48 0.11
C CYS A 33 11.01 -2.52 -1.12
N ARG A 34 12.15 -3.22 -1.04
CA ARG A 34 13.07 -3.43 -2.16
C ARG A 34 12.35 -4.15 -3.31
N ARG A 35 11.73 -5.30 -3.02
CA ARG A 35 10.92 -6.06 -3.98
C ARG A 35 9.88 -5.16 -4.66
N HIS A 36 9.18 -4.33 -3.90
CA HIS A 36 8.19 -3.42 -4.47
C HIS A 36 8.81 -2.49 -5.52
N LEU A 37 9.95 -1.85 -5.23
CA LEU A 37 10.63 -0.98 -6.19
C LEU A 37 11.20 -1.75 -7.38
N ASP A 38 11.84 -2.90 -7.13
CA ASP A 38 12.40 -3.74 -8.20
C ASP A 38 11.30 -4.27 -9.13
N ASP A 39 10.12 -4.57 -8.60
CA ASP A 39 8.98 -4.99 -9.42
C ASP A 39 8.36 -3.83 -10.21
N LEU A 40 8.49 -2.58 -9.76
CA LEU A 40 8.09 -1.42 -10.58
C LEU A 40 8.99 -1.27 -11.80
N GLU A 41 10.29 -1.54 -11.63
CA GLU A 41 11.28 -1.41 -12.70
C GLU A 41 11.29 -2.63 -13.64
N PHE A 42 11.30 -3.84 -13.08
CA PHE A 42 11.53 -5.08 -13.80
C PHE A 42 10.34 -6.05 -13.79
N GLY A 43 9.25 -5.71 -13.09
CA GLY A 43 8.09 -6.59 -12.97
C GLY A 43 7.29 -6.76 -14.26
N GLY A 44 7.35 -5.77 -15.17
CA GLY A 44 6.65 -5.82 -16.45
C GLY A 44 7.01 -7.05 -17.28
N ALA A 45 8.30 -7.44 -17.33
CA ALA A 45 8.77 -8.64 -18.02
C ALA A 45 8.21 -9.96 -17.44
N ARG A 46 7.71 -9.92 -16.19
CA ARG A 46 7.05 -11.04 -15.50
C ARG A 46 5.53 -10.94 -15.53
N GLY A 47 4.98 -10.02 -16.33
CA GLY A 47 3.54 -9.78 -16.42
C GLY A 47 2.95 -9.15 -15.15
N LEU A 48 3.72 -8.35 -14.41
CA LEU A 48 3.26 -7.66 -13.21
C LEU A 48 2.93 -6.20 -13.53
N VAL A 49 1.80 -5.73 -13.02
CA VAL A 49 1.34 -4.35 -13.16
C VAL A 49 0.99 -3.82 -11.78
N TYR A 50 1.49 -2.63 -11.44
CA TYR A 50 1.09 -1.93 -10.22
C TYR A 50 0.06 -0.85 -10.54
N SER A 51 -1.10 -0.95 -9.90
CA SER A 51 -2.19 0.03 -10.02
C SER A 51 -2.27 0.88 -8.75
N VAL A 52 -1.76 2.11 -8.84
CA VAL A 52 -1.89 3.10 -7.75
C VAL A 52 -3.36 3.36 -7.45
N GLU A 53 -4.21 3.43 -8.48
CA GLU A 53 -5.65 3.64 -8.31
C GLU A 53 -6.31 2.54 -7.47
N LYS A 54 -6.02 1.25 -7.73
CA LYS A 54 -6.57 0.14 -6.95
C LYS A 54 -6.04 0.13 -5.52
N ALA A 55 -4.76 0.45 -5.32
CA ALA A 55 -4.19 0.60 -3.98
C ALA A 55 -4.93 1.71 -3.21
N GLU A 56 -5.00 2.91 -3.78
CA GLU A 56 -5.62 4.08 -3.15
C GLU A 56 -7.13 3.91 -2.92
N ARG A 57 -7.84 3.17 -3.79
CA ARG A 57 -9.24 2.82 -3.55
C ARG A 57 -9.42 2.06 -2.24
N VAL A 58 -8.53 1.13 -1.94
CA VAL A 58 -8.58 0.37 -0.68
C VAL A 58 -8.16 1.24 0.50
N LEU A 59 -7.11 2.06 0.37
CA LEU A 59 -6.70 2.95 1.46
C LEU A 59 -7.84 3.92 1.85
N ARG A 60 -8.50 4.53 0.85
CA ARG A 60 -9.67 5.38 1.08
C ARG A 60 -10.82 4.63 1.73
N PHE A 61 -11.06 3.37 1.37
CA PHE A 61 -12.09 2.57 2.04
C PHE A 61 -11.81 2.43 3.54
N PHE A 62 -10.57 2.09 3.91
CA PHE A 62 -10.17 1.99 5.32
C PHE A 62 -10.37 3.32 6.06
N GLU A 63 -9.86 4.41 5.53
CA GLU A 63 -9.84 5.70 6.24
C GLU A 63 -11.23 6.37 6.26
N THR A 64 -12.06 6.18 5.24
CA THR A 64 -13.37 6.85 5.13
C THR A 64 -14.55 6.01 5.62
N LYS A 65 -14.47 4.67 5.54
CA LYS A 65 -15.59 3.78 5.88
C LYS A 65 -15.40 3.04 7.19
N LEU A 66 -14.17 2.69 7.57
CA LEU A 66 -13.96 1.90 8.78
C LEU A 66 -13.87 2.79 10.02
N ARG A 67 -14.54 2.33 11.08
CA ARG A 67 -14.53 2.87 12.43
C ARG A 67 -14.30 1.68 13.36
N LEU A 68 -13.34 1.79 14.27
CA LEU A 68 -13.12 0.75 15.26
C LEU A 68 -14.21 0.89 16.34
N ASN A 69 -14.79 -0.22 16.75
CA ASN A 69 -15.76 -0.23 17.85
C ASN A 69 -15.01 -0.34 19.18
N GLY A 70 -15.49 0.40 20.18
CA GLY A 70 -15.03 0.30 21.57
C GLY A 70 -13.79 1.12 21.91
N GLY A 71 -13.80 1.62 23.15
CA GLY A 71 -12.67 2.31 23.77
C GLY A 71 -12.37 3.68 23.15
N GLN A 72 -11.12 4.13 23.28
CA GLN A 72 -10.69 5.48 22.89
C GLN A 72 -10.79 5.81 21.38
N PHE A 73 -11.08 4.82 20.54
CA PHE A 73 -11.14 4.94 19.08
C PHE A 73 -12.56 4.85 18.51
N GLU A 74 -13.56 4.70 19.36
CA GLU A 74 -14.95 4.60 18.95
C GLU A 74 -15.41 5.82 18.14
N GLY A 75 -16.05 5.56 17.00
CA GLY A 75 -16.53 6.59 16.07
C GLY A 75 -15.43 7.35 15.29
N LYS A 76 -14.15 7.15 15.59
CA LYS A 76 -13.03 7.84 14.92
C LYS A 76 -12.61 7.15 13.61
N PRO A 77 -12.21 7.91 12.57
CA PRO A 77 -11.67 7.34 11.34
C PRO A 77 -10.46 6.44 11.57
N PHE A 78 -10.43 5.28 10.92
CA PHE A 78 -9.27 4.39 10.94
C PHE A 78 -8.19 4.90 9.98
N LEU A 79 -7.42 5.90 10.44
CA LEU A 79 -6.31 6.46 9.67
C LEU A 79 -5.15 5.45 9.59
N LEU A 80 -4.69 5.16 8.38
CA LEU A 80 -3.66 4.15 8.17
C LEU A 80 -2.28 4.71 8.50
N HIS A 81 -1.56 4.00 9.37
CA HIS A 81 -0.12 4.19 9.50
C HIS A 81 0.58 3.91 8.16
N PRO A 82 1.68 4.60 7.79
CA PRO A 82 2.37 4.37 6.52
C PRO A 82 2.72 2.90 6.22
N SER A 83 3.11 2.14 7.25
CA SER A 83 3.38 0.69 7.10
C SER A 83 2.13 -0.14 6.81
N GLN A 84 0.95 0.25 7.33
CA GLN A 84 -0.32 -0.40 7.03
C GLN A 84 -0.76 -0.06 5.61
N ALA A 85 -0.63 1.21 5.20
CA ALA A 85 -0.86 1.64 3.83
C ALA A 85 -0.01 0.84 2.84
N PHE A 86 1.30 0.68 3.11
CA PHE A 86 2.19 -0.13 2.27
C PHE A 86 1.74 -1.59 2.13
N LYS A 87 1.34 -2.25 3.22
CA LYS A 87 0.85 -3.63 3.18
C LYS A 87 -0.39 -3.76 2.29
N LEU A 88 -1.35 -2.84 2.45
CA LEU A 88 -2.57 -2.81 1.65
C LEU A 88 -2.28 -2.48 0.17
N SER A 89 -1.43 -1.50 -0.09
CA SER A 89 -0.96 -1.17 -1.45
C SER A 89 -0.31 -2.36 -2.11
N CYS A 90 0.50 -3.14 -1.39
CA CYS A 90 1.06 -4.37 -1.94
C CYS A 90 -0.04 -5.40 -2.28
N LEU A 91 -0.96 -5.64 -1.34
CA LEU A 91 -1.99 -6.67 -1.50
C LEU A 91 -3.02 -6.36 -2.58
N PHE A 92 -3.32 -5.09 -2.83
CA PHE A 92 -4.41 -4.68 -3.72
C PHE A 92 -3.96 -3.88 -4.94
N GLY A 93 -2.75 -3.32 -4.92
CA GLY A 93 -2.17 -2.61 -6.06
C GLY A 93 -1.43 -3.50 -7.05
N TRP A 94 -0.82 -4.60 -6.62
CA TRP A 94 -0.10 -5.51 -7.52
C TRP A 94 -1.03 -6.51 -8.21
N LEU A 95 -1.04 -6.46 -9.54
CA LEU A 95 -1.83 -7.31 -10.42
C LEU A 95 -0.91 -8.13 -11.34
N ARG A 96 -1.47 -9.21 -11.89
CA ARG A 96 -0.99 -9.85 -13.11
C ARG A 96 -1.65 -9.20 -14.33
N THR A 97 -1.12 -9.47 -15.52
CA THR A 97 -1.69 -9.00 -16.80
C THR A 97 -3.14 -9.44 -17.02
N ASP A 98 -3.55 -10.57 -16.45
CA ASP A 98 -4.95 -11.05 -16.45
C ASP A 98 -5.88 -10.28 -15.50
N GLY A 99 -5.37 -9.25 -14.81
CA GLY A 99 -6.12 -8.43 -13.86
C GLY A 99 -6.30 -9.05 -12.47
N THR A 100 -5.85 -10.29 -12.24
CA THR A 100 -5.90 -10.91 -10.91
C THR A 100 -4.82 -10.37 -9.99
N ARG A 101 -5.07 -10.38 -8.67
CA ARG A 101 -4.07 -9.91 -7.70
C ARG A 101 -2.87 -10.84 -7.64
N ARG A 102 -1.67 -10.27 -7.70
CA ARG A 102 -0.40 -11.00 -7.53
C ARG A 102 -0.34 -11.65 -6.14
N PHE A 103 -0.58 -10.85 -5.11
CA PHE A 103 -0.58 -11.29 -3.71
C PHE A 103 -2.01 -11.57 -3.24
N ARG A 104 -2.19 -12.71 -2.58
CA ARG A 104 -3.49 -13.14 -2.02
C ARG A 104 -3.45 -13.36 -0.51
N ARG A 105 -2.26 -13.34 0.09
CA ARG A 105 -2.02 -13.54 1.54
C ARG A 105 -0.92 -12.59 1.99
N ALA A 106 -1.00 -12.15 3.24
CA ALA A 106 0.06 -11.41 3.93
C ALA A 106 0.31 -12.05 5.30
N TYR A 107 1.58 -12.06 5.70
CA TYR A 107 2.03 -12.41 7.04
C TYR A 107 2.45 -11.11 7.72
N ILE A 108 1.96 -10.85 8.93
CA ILE A 108 2.04 -9.55 9.62
C ILE A 108 2.74 -9.71 10.96
#